data_AF-A0A917U5R9-F1
#
_entry.id   AF-A0A917U5R9-F1
#
_cell.length_a   1.000
_cell.length_b   1.000
_cell.length_c   1.000
_cell.angle_alpha   90.00
_cell.angle_beta   90.00
_cell.angle_gamma   90.00
#
_symmetry.space_group_name_H-M   'P 1'
#
loop_
_entity.id
_entity.type
_entity.pdbx_description
1 polymer ?
#
loop_
_entity_poly.entity_id
_entity_poly.type
_entity_poly.pdbx_seq_one_letter_code
_entity_poly.pdbx_strand_id
1 'polypeptide(L)'
;MISRDEALTIARQWAQAGSPGPAPEVFLHEFDLGYVAWRAEPAAPATDGPPAPPPSTGYPRAVIDRETGELSQWPALPAEMLAERYARRRAAEGRFPPEVRHVLETAGWFPGRDVTSAVDHWMVRFADDLAGLECPPVARAALVEFGGLRLPQFGRSGRLGGGFTTYVHPTRGGVLTESARIFAEEYDNPVYPLGNNEDGPSELVVDAQGRVFMLHWADDFFVGPDIDSAIVKLIRGGPMAEASDRDW
;
A
#
# COMPACT_ATOMS: atom_id res chain seq x y z
N MET A 1 -28.46 -2.92 -0.38
CA MET A 1 -28.06 -1.57 -0.79
C MET A 1 -28.86 -0.56 0.01
N ILE A 2 -28.21 0.43 0.60
CA ILE A 2 -28.85 1.51 1.35
C ILE A 2 -29.39 2.58 0.40
N SER A 3 -30.51 3.17 0.79
CA SER A 3 -31.09 4.34 0.12
C SER A 3 -30.31 5.62 0.44
N ARG A 4 -30.54 6.67 -0.36
CA ARG A 4 -29.96 8.00 -0.12
C ARG A 4 -30.39 8.59 1.22
N ASP A 5 -31.62 8.32 1.66
CA ASP A 5 -32.15 8.81 2.94
C ASP A 5 -31.51 8.10 4.14
N GLU A 6 -31.25 6.80 4.03
CA GLU A 6 -30.46 6.05 5.01
C GLU A 6 -29.02 6.56 5.07
N ALA A 7 -28.39 6.80 3.91
CA ALA A 7 -27.04 7.39 3.84
C ALA A 7 -26.98 8.78 4.48
N LEU A 8 -28.00 9.63 4.27
CA LEU A 8 -28.09 10.95 4.91
C LEU A 8 -28.27 10.85 6.42
N THR A 9 -28.99 9.84 6.89
CA THR A 9 -29.14 9.57 8.33
C THR A 9 -27.80 9.18 8.97
N ILE A 10 -27.06 8.26 8.33
CA ILE A 10 -25.71 7.86 8.76
C ILE A 10 -24.76 9.07 8.75
N ALA A 11 -24.79 9.87 7.69
CA ALA A 11 -23.94 11.04 7.54
C ALA A 11 -24.21 12.11 8.61
N ARG A 12 -25.49 12.36 8.96
CA ARG A 12 -25.86 13.28 10.05
C ARG A 12 -25.35 12.80 11.41
N GLN A 13 -25.48 11.50 11.70
CA GLN A 13 -24.96 10.90 12.93
C GLN A 13 -23.44 11.07 13.02
N TRP A 14 -22.72 10.78 11.94
CA TRP A 14 -21.28 11.01 11.85
C TRP A 14 -20.89 12.49 12.01
N ALA A 15 -21.68 13.40 11.42
CA ALA A 15 -21.42 14.82 11.49
C ALA A 15 -21.67 15.39 12.90
N GLN A 16 -22.62 14.82 13.64
CA GLN A 16 -22.90 15.20 15.02
C GLN A 16 -21.89 14.63 16.01
N ALA A 17 -21.26 13.49 15.68
CA ALA A 17 -20.22 12.90 16.50
C ALA A 17 -19.07 13.89 16.75
N GLY A 18 -18.86 14.24 18.02
CA GLY A 18 -17.78 15.13 18.49
C GLY A 18 -18.05 16.63 18.40
N SER A 19 -19.26 17.09 18.03
CA SER A 19 -19.59 18.52 17.97
C SER A 19 -20.71 18.88 18.97
N PRO A 20 -20.43 19.64 20.05
CA PRO A 20 -21.49 20.21 20.88
C PRO A 20 -22.19 21.33 20.11
N GLY A 21 -23.51 21.25 19.90
CA GLY A 21 -24.27 22.29 19.22
C GLY A 21 -25.44 21.77 18.38
N PRO A 22 -26.09 22.67 17.60
CA PRO A 22 -27.12 22.26 16.65
C PRO A 22 -26.53 21.30 15.60
N ALA A 23 -27.38 20.41 15.07
CA ALA A 23 -26.96 19.43 14.07
C ALA A 23 -26.32 20.15 12.87
N PRO A 24 -25.05 19.84 12.52
CA PRO A 24 -24.40 20.49 11.39
C PRO A 24 -25.11 20.13 10.09
N GLU A 25 -25.13 21.07 9.15
CA GLU A 25 -25.55 20.79 7.79
C GLU A 25 -24.54 19.83 7.14
N VAL A 26 -25.06 18.85 6.40
CA VAL A 26 -24.27 17.79 5.77
C VAL A 26 -24.63 17.73 4.30
N PHE A 27 -23.59 17.75 3.46
CA PHE A 27 -23.72 17.54 2.03
C PHE A 27 -23.36 16.11 1.67
N LEU A 28 -24.00 15.60 0.61
CA LEU A 28 -23.75 14.29 0.05
C LEU A 28 -23.48 14.41 -1.45
N HIS A 29 -22.43 13.75 -1.90
CA HIS A 29 -22.16 13.45 -3.29
C HIS A 29 -22.34 11.95 -3.51
N GLU A 30 -23.25 11.58 -4.40
CA GLU A 30 -23.54 10.19 -4.72
C GLU A 30 -22.66 9.70 -5.87
N PHE A 31 -22.19 8.45 -5.78
CA PHE A 31 -21.46 7.75 -6.84
C PHE A 31 -21.82 6.26 -6.84
N ASP A 32 -21.32 5.50 -7.82
CA ASP A 32 -21.74 4.11 -8.08
C ASP A 32 -21.64 3.19 -6.86
N LEU A 33 -20.59 3.33 -6.06
CA LEU A 33 -20.32 2.45 -4.90
C LEU A 33 -20.77 3.04 -3.56
N GLY A 34 -21.33 4.25 -3.52
CA GLY A 34 -21.64 4.88 -2.24
C GLY A 34 -21.96 6.36 -2.26
N TYR A 35 -21.68 7.00 -1.13
CA TYR A 35 -21.87 8.42 -0.92
C TYR A 35 -20.66 9.02 -0.22
N VAL A 36 -20.17 10.16 -0.71
CA VAL A 36 -19.19 11.00 0.00
C VAL A 36 -19.95 12.04 0.80
N ALA A 37 -19.72 12.09 2.11
CA ALA A 37 -20.32 13.05 3.03
C ALA A 37 -19.28 14.05 3.56
N TRP A 38 -19.69 15.31 3.69
CA TRP A 38 -18.90 16.35 4.37
C TRP A 38 -19.81 17.33 5.10
N ARG A 39 -19.27 17.95 6.15
CA ARG A 39 -19.96 19.00 6.91
C ARG A 39 -19.92 20.30 6.11
N ALA A 40 -21.01 21.07 6.13
CA ALA A 40 -20.97 22.46 5.71
C ALA A 40 -19.98 23.21 6.59
N GLU A 41 -19.08 23.99 5.99
CA GLU A 41 -18.23 24.87 6.77
C GLU A 41 -19.10 25.93 7.45
N PRO A 42 -18.88 26.23 8.75
CA PRO A 42 -19.56 27.34 9.38
C PRO A 42 -19.24 28.62 8.61
N ALA A 43 -20.26 29.36 8.17
CA ALA A 43 -20.03 30.66 7.56
C ALA A 43 -19.23 31.53 8.52
N ALA A 44 -18.11 32.07 8.05
CA ALA A 44 -17.32 33.00 8.85
C ALA A 44 -18.21 34.21 9.19
N PRO A 45 -18.24 34.67 10.44
CA PRO A 45 -18.98 35.88 10.79
C PRO A 45 -18.45 37.04 9.94
N ALA A 46 -19.36 37.85 9.41
CA ALA A 46 -18.99 39.08 8.71
C ALA A 46 -18.19 39.95 9.68
N THR A 47 -16.96 40.28 9.29
CA THR A 47 -16.07 41.16 10.06
C THR A 47 -15.90 42.46 9.29
N ASP A 48 -15.96 43.61 9.98
CA ASP A 48 -15.70 44.93 9.40
C ASP A 48 -14.19 45.17 9.11
N GLY A 49 -13.37 44.12 9.14
CA GLY A 49 -11.91 44.15 9.04
C GLY A 49 -11.35 43.08 8.09
N PRO A 50 -10.02 42.85 8.10
CA PRO A 50 -9.40 41.82 7.28
C PRO A 50 -10.01 40.44 7.61
N PRO A 51 -10.25 39.57 6.61
CA PRO A 51 -10.83 38.24 6.84
C PRO A 51 -10.03 37.48 7.90
N ALA A 52 -10.70 37.02 8.96
CA ALA A 52 -10.07 36.14 9.94
C ALA A 52 -9.78 34.77 9.31
N PRO A 53 -8.69 34.09 9.70
CA PRO A 53 -8.46 32.72 9.27
C PRO A 53 -9.59 31.80 9.77
N PRO A 54 -9.93 30.73 9.03
CA PRO A 54 -10.97 29.82 9.45
C PRO A 54 -10.66 29.20 10.82
N PRO A 55 -11.68 28.98 11.66
CA PRO A 55 -11.50 28.51 13.04
C PRO A 55 -10.94 27.08 13.13
N SER A 56 -11.02 26.30 12.05
CA SER A 56 -10.42 24.97 11.92
C SER A 56 -10.03 24.69 10.48
N THR A 57 -8.98 23.88 10.28
CA THR A 57 -8.54 23.38 8.96
C THR A 57 -8.67 21.86 8.91
N GLY A 58 -8.94 21.31 7.71
CA GLY A 58 -8.95 19.86 7.48
C GLY A 58 -10.23 19.13 7.90
N TYR A 59 -11.41 19.64 7.50
CA TYR A 59 -12.68 18.95 7.76
C TYR A 59 -12.66 17.52 7.17
N PRO A 60 -12.71 16.47 8.01
CA PRO A 60 -12.67 15.10 7.53
C PRO A 60 -13.89 14.85 6.64
N ARG A 61 -13.71 14.04 5.61
CA ARG A 61 -14.82 13.54 4.79
C ARG A 61 -15.10 12.10 5.16
N ALA A 62 -16.32 11.65 4.94
CA ALA A 62 -16.70 10.26 5.11
C ALA A 62 -17.14 9.66 3.78
N VAL A 63 -16.86 8.38 3.58
CA VAL A 63 -17.47 7.58 2.51
C VAL A 63 -18.37 6.54 3.15
N ILE A 64 -19.61 6.45 2.68
CA ILE A 64 -20.61 5.49 3.11
C ILE A 64 -20.81 4.49 1.98
N ASP A 65 -20.50 3.22 2.23
CA ASP A 65 -20.65 2.14 1.25
C ASP A 65 -22.14 1.90 0.92
N ARG A 66 -22.47 1.78 -0.37
CA ARG A 66 -23.84 1.59 -0.84
C ARG A 66 -24.40 0.21 -0.45
N GLU A 67 -23.58 -0.83 -0.40
CA GLU A 67 -24.05 -2.19 -0.13
C GLU A 67 -24.24 -2.45 1.35
N THR A 68 -23.25 -2.07 2.16
CA THR A 68 -23.14 -2.41 3.58
C THR A 68 -23.60 -1.29 4.51
N GLY A 69 -23.58 -0.03 4.05
CA GLY A 69 -23.77 1.14 4.90
C GLY A 69 -22.59 1.46 5.82
N GLU A 70 -21.45 0.78 5.63
CA GLU A 70 -20.24 1.04 6.41
C GLU A 70 -19.72 2.45 6.15
N LEU A 71 -19.40 3.17 7.24
CA LEU A 71 -18.81 4.51 7.18
C LEU A 71 -17.30 4.43 7.40
N SER A 72 -16.55 5.01 6.46
CA SER A 72 -15.10 5.15 6.54
C SER A 72 -14.69 6.63 6.49
N GLN A 73 -13.67 7.02 7.26
CA GLN A 73 -13.14 8.38 7.27
C GLN A 73 -11.99 8.55 6.26
N TRP A 74 -11.98 9.68 5.57
CA TRP A 74 -11.05 9.99 4.48
C TRP A 74 -10.47 11.40 4.60
N PRO A 75 -9.29 11.65 4.00
CA PRO A 75 -8.71 12.98 3.90
C PRO A 75 -9.66 13.98 3.23
N ALA A 76 -9.46 15.26 3.49
CA ALA A 76 -10.26 16.36 2.93
C ALA A 76 -9.98 16.62 1.44
N LEU A 77 -10.24 15.63 0.58
CA LEU A 77 -10.07 15.69 -0.87
C LEU A 77 -11.42 15.94 -1.58
N PRO A 78 -11.43 16.46 -2.82
CA PRO A 78 -12.66 16.58 -3.63
C PRO A 78 -13.46 15.27 -3.68
N ALA A 79 -14.79 15.36 -3.78
CA ALA A 79 -15.67 14.21 -3.62
C ALA A 79 -15.43 13.16 -4.71
N GLU A 80 -15.23 13.60 -5.95
CA GLU A 80 -14.91 12.75 -7.10
C GLU A 80 -13.59 11.98 -6.87
N MET A 81 -12.56 12.67 -6.38
CA MET A 81 -11.27 12.04 -6.04
C MET A 81 -11.43 11.00 -4.92
N LEU A 82 -12.29 11.24 -3.94
CA LEU A 82 -12.61 10.24 -2.91
C LEU A 82 -13.40 9.06 -3.46
N ALA A 83 -14.35 9.30 -4.36
CA ALA A 83 -15.10 8.24 -5.05
C ALA A 83 -14.16 7.34 -5.87
N GLU A 84 -13.23 7.92 -6.64
CA GLU A 84 -12.21 7.15 -7.37
C GLU A 84 -11.30 6.36 -6.44
N ARG A 85 -10.80 6.98 -5.36
CA ARG A 85 -9.95 6.29 -4.37
C ARG A 85 -10.70 5.17 -3.67
N TYR A 86 -11.98 5.38 -3.34
CA TYR A 86 -12.83 4.35 -2.76
C TYR A 86 -13.07 3.19 -3.73
N ALA A 87 -13.33 3.49 -5.01
CA ALA A 87 -13.48 2.47 -6.04
C ALA A 87 -12.22 1.63 -6.22
N ARG A 88 -11.03 2.25 -6.26
CA ARG A 88 -9.76 1.52 -6.27
C ARG A 88 -9.57 0.69 -4.99
N ARG A 89 -9.96 1.25 -3.83
CA ARG A 89 -9.91 0.55 -2.54
C ARG A 89 -10.78 -0.71 -2.52
N ARG A 90 -12.01 -0.62 -3.02
CA ARG A 90 -12.98 -1.72 -3.15
C ARG A 90 -12.56 -2.73 -4.23
N ALA A 91 -12.05 -2.29 -5.37
CA ALA A 91 -11.55 -3.19 -6.40
C ALA A 91 -10.35 -4.03 -5.94
N ALA A 92 -9.54 -3.50 -5.02
CA ALA A 92 -8.46 -4.26 -4.39
C ALA A 92 -8.89 -5.07 -3.16
N GLU A 93 -10.16 -4.98 -2.74
CA GLU A 93 -10.69 -5.93 -1.75
C GLU A 93 -10.66 -7.34 -2.31
N GLY A 94 -10.06 -8.26 -1.56
CA GLY A 94 -9.82 -9.63 -1.97
C GLY A 94 -8.48 -9.90 -2.66
N ARG A 95 -7.72 -8.87 -3.09
CA ARG A 95 -6.33 -9.08 -3.60
C ARG A 95 -5.40 -9.61 -2.51
N PHE A 96 -5.52 -9.06 -1.31
CA PHE A 96 -4.75 -9.47 -0.14
C PHE A 96 -5.67 -9.93 1.00
N PRO A 97 -5.26 -10.93 1.80
CA PRO A 97 -5.92 -11.26 3.06
C PRO A 97 -6.02 -10.03 3.99
N PRO A 98 -7.09 -9.89 4.80
CA PRO A 98 -7.35 -8.68 5.59
C PRO A 98 -6.18 -8.24 6.48
N GLU A 99 -5.49 -9.18 7.13
CA GLU A 99 -4.36 -8.89 8.01
C GLU A 99 -3.12 -8.43 7.24
N VAL A 100 -2.88 -8.98 6.06
CA VAL A 100 -1.78 -8.57 5.17
C VAL A 100 -2.05 -7.18 4.60
N ARG A 101 -3.29 -6.96 4.16
CA ARG A 101 -3.75 -5.65 3.69
C ARG A 101 -3.58 -4.58 4.75
N HIS A 102 -3.94 -4.87 6.00
CA HIS A 102 -3.78 -3.91 7.09
C HIS A 102 -2.31 -3.50 7.29
N VAL A 103 -1.37 -4.46 7.17
CA VAL A 103 0.07 -4.17 7.22
C VAL A 103 0.49 -3.29 6.04
N LEU A 104 0.05 -3.61 4.82
CA LEU A 104 0.32 -2.80 3.62
C LEU A 104 -0.22 -1.37 3.76
N GLU A 105 -1.48 -1.20 4.14
CA GLU A 105 -2.11 0.11 4.34
C GLU A 105 -1.38 0.92 5.42
N THR A 106 -0.97 0.28 6.52
CA THR A 106 -0.17 0.92 7.59
C THR A 106 1.23 1.32 7.12
N ALA A 107 1.83 0.54 6.23
CA ALA A 107 3.09 0.89 5.57
C ALA A 107 2.92 2.00 4.50
N GLY A 108 1.69 2.45 4.26
CA GLY A 108 1.34 3.52 3.33
C GLY A 108 0.98 3.05 1.92
N TRP A 109 0.87 1.74 1.68
CA TRP A 109 0.35 1.23 0.42
C TRP A 109 -1.13 1.57 0.28
N PHE A 110 -1.55 1.85 -0.94
CA PHE A 110 -2.95 1.95 -1.31
C PHE A 110 -3.10 1.52 -2.77
N PRO A 111 -4.27 1.01 -3.18
CA PRO A 111 -4.50 0.61 -4.57
C PRO A 111 -4.27 1.75 -5.56
N GLY A 112 -3.46 1.50 -6.58
CA GLY A 112 -3.03 2.51 -7.55
C GLY A 112 -1.96 3.47 -7.02
N ARG A 113 -1.24 3.09 -5.95
CA ARG A 113 -0.01 3.77 -5.54
C ARG A 113 0.99 3.76 -6.69
N ASP A 114 1.59 4.91 -6.94
CA ASP A 114 2.56 5.13 -8.00
C ASP A 114 3.75 5.89 -7.41
N VAL A 115 4.90 5.22 -7.32
CA VAL A 115 6.18 5.82 -6.91
C VAL A 115 7.20 5.86 -8.05
N THR A 116 6.75 5.95 -9.31
CA THR A 116 7.60 5.96 -10.51
C THR A 116 8.77 6.91 -10.40
N SER A 117 8.55 8.17 -10.00
CA SER A 117 9.64 9.14 -9.86
C SER A 117 10.70 8.69 -8.85
N ALA A 118 10.30 8.06 -7.73
CA ALA A 118 11.24 7.57 -6.74
C ALA A 118 12.04 6.36 -7.25
N VAL A 119 11.39 5.47 -8.01
CA VAL A 119 12.04 4.33 -8.66
C VAL A 119 13.04 4.81 -9.69
N ASP A 120 12.66 5.74 -10.57
CA ASP A 120 13.53 6.28 -11.61
C ASP A 120 14.78 6.95 -11.00
N HIS A 121 14.60 7.75 -9.94
CA HIS A 121 15.73 8.35 -9.22
C HIS A 121 16.64 7.30 -8.57
N TRP A 122 16.07 6.23 -8.02
CA TRP A 122 16.84 5.13 -7.43
C TRP A 122 17.63 4.35 -8.49
N MET A 123 17.02 4.04 -9.64
CA MET A 123 17.72 3.37 -10.75
C MET A 123 18.89 4.21 -11.26
N VAL A 124 18.71 5.53 -11.39
CA VAL A 124 19.82 6.44 -11.76
C VAL A 124 20.92 6.45 -10.68
N ARG A 125 20.54 6.49 -9.40
CA ARG A 125 21.49 6.52 -8.28
C ARG A 125 22.35 5.26 -8.20
N PHE A 126 21.78 4.10 -8.51
CA PHE A 126 22.43 2.79 -8.42
C PHE A 126 22.74 2.21 -9.81
N ALA A 127 22.92 3.06 -10.82
CA ALA A 127 23.12 2.62 -12.21
C ALA A 127 24.33 1.70 -12.38
N ASP A 128 25.43 1.99 -11.66
CA ASP A 128 26.65 1.17 -11.71
C ASP A 128 26.42 -0.21 -11.04
N ASP A 129 25.75 -0.25 -9.90
CA ASP A 129 25.44 -1.51 -9.19
C ASP A 129 24.47 -2.38 -9.99
N LEU A 130 23.48 -1.76 -10.65
CA LEU A 130 22.46 -2.42 -11.48
C LEU A 130 22.96 -2.75 -12.90
N ALA A 131 24.16 -2.32 -13.27
CA ALA A 131 24.70 -2.54 -14.60
C ALA A 131 24.72 -4.04 -14.95
N GLY A 132 24.19 -4.37 -16.14
CA GLY A 132 24.07 -5.73 -16.65
C GLY A 132 22.82 -6.49 -16.20
N LEU A 133 22.01 -5.93 -15.29
CA LEU A 133 20.71 -6.50 -14.92
C LEU A 133 19.60 -5.83 -15.72
N GLU A 134 18.94 -6.57 -16.61
CA GLU A 134 17.78 -6.08 -17.31
C GLU A 134 16.57 -6.05 -16.36
N CYS A 135 15.91 -4.89 -16.23
CA CYS A 135 14.73 -4.75 -15.38
C CYS A 135 13.48 -5.26 -16.10
N PRO A 136 12.88 -6.40 -15.68
CA PRO A 136 11.67 -6.92 -16.31
C PRO A 136 10.47 -6.00 -16.04
N PRO A 137 9.47 -5.95 -16.93
CA PRO A 137 8.26 -5.16 -16.72
C PRO A 137 7.55 -5.47 -15.40
N VAL A 138 7.55 -6.74 -14.97
CA VAL A 138 6.95 -7.18 -13.70
C VAL A 138 7.71 -6.62 -12.49
N ALA A 139 9.06 -6.59 -12.53
CA ALA A 139 9.87 -5.99 -11.49
C ALA A 139 9.61 -4.48 -11.40
N ARG A 140 9.58 -3.79 -12.55
CA ARG A 140 9.29 -2.35 -12.59
C ARG A 140 7.90 -2.05 -12.02
N ALA A 141 6.88 -2.82 -12.38
CA ALA A 141 5.54 -2.65 -11.84
C ALA A 141 5.50 -2.86 -10.32
N ALA A 142 6.18 -3.90 -9.82
CA ALA A 142 6.27 -4.16 -8.38
C ALA A 142 6.97 -3.02 -7.63
N LEU A 143 8.09 -2.51 -8.14
CA LEU A 143 8.81 -1.38 -7.55
C LEU A 143 7.97 -0.09 -7.57
N VAL A 144 7.21 0.17 -8.65
CA VAL A 144 6.33 1.34 -8.76
C VAL A 144 5.17 1.28 -7.77
N GLU A 145 4.62 0.09 -7.52
CA GLU A 145 3.48 -0.08 -6.62
C GLU A 145 3.91 -0.17 -5.15
N PHE A 146 4.90 -1.00 -4.85
CA PHE A 146 5.30 -1.36 -3.48
C PHE A 146 6.58 -0.68 -3.02
N GLY A 147 7.21 0.13 -3.87
CA GLY A 147 8.50 0.72 -3.56
C GLY A 147 8.49 1.64 -2.35
N GLY A 148 9.55 1.52 -1.54
CA GLY A 148 9.76 2.26 -0.30
C GLY A 148 8.92 1.77 0.88
N LEU A 149 8.16 0.68 0.72
CA LEU A 149 7.40 0.08 1.82
C LEU A 149 8.33 -0.70 2.76
N ARG A 150 8.00 -0.65 4.05
CA ARG A 150 8.58 -1.49 5.10
C ARG A 150 7.49 -2.44 5.60
N LEU A 151 7.68 -3.73 5.36
CA LEU A 151 6.68 -4.76 5.60
C LEU A 151 7.12 -5.62 6.79
N PRO A 152 6.67 -5.32 8.02
CA PRO A 152 6.98 -6.13 9.18
C PRO A 152 6.32 -7.50 9.08
N GLN A 153 7.07 -8.55 9.41
CA GLN A 153 6.57 -9.92 9.44
C GLN A 153 5.96 -10.27 10.80
N PHE A 154 4.94 -11.12 10.78
CA PHE A 154 4.42 -11.78 11.98
C PHE A 154 5.42 -12.81 12.50
N GLY A 155 5.78 -12.72 13.79
CA GLY A 155 6.58 -13.74 14.45
C GLY A 155 5.79 -15.03 14.70
N ARG A 156 6.47 -16.10 15.14
CA ARG A 156 5.85 -17.40 15.48
C ARG A 156 4.73 -17.30 16.53
N SER A 157 4.75 -16.27 17.37
CA SER A 157 3.71 -15.98 18.36
C SER A 157 2.48 -15.25 17.80
N GLY A 158 2.46 -14.94 16.50
CA GLY A 158 1.42 -14.14 15.85
C GLY A 158 1.56 -12.62 16.09
N ARG A 159 2.63 -12.17 16.75
CA ARG A 159 2.89 -10.74 16.97
C ARG A 159 3.51 -10.11 15.72
N LEU A 160 2.90 -9.03 15.23
CA LEU A 160 3.46 -8.22 14.13
C LEU A 160 4.80 -7.59 14.55
N GLY A 161 5.80 -7.66 13.67
CA GLY A 161 7.16 -7.21 13.95
C GLY A 161 7.94 -8.16 14.86
N GLY A 162 7.44 -9.38 15.08
CA GLY A 162 8.15 -10.44 15.79
C GLY A 162 8.97 -11.37 14.88
N GLY A 163 8.87 -11.20 13.56
CA GLY A 163 9.69 -11.89 12.55
C GLY A 163 10.65 -10.91 11.87
N PHE A 164 11.00 -11.19 10.61
CA PHE A 164 11.96 -10.40 9.84
C PHE A 164 11.28 -9.39 8.92
N THR A 165 11.64 -8.11 9.02
CA THR A 165 11.06 -7.06 8.18
C THR A 165 11.59 -7.13 6.76
N THR A 166 10.69 -6.97 5.78
CA THR A 166 11.05 -6.76 4.38
C THR A 166 11.06 -5.28 4.02
N TYR A 167 12.04 -4.86 3.22
CA TYR A 167 12.15 -3.51 2.69
C TYR A 167 12.14 -3.57 1.16
N VAL A 168 11.15 -2.95 0.53
CA VAL A 168 11.03 -2.95 -0.94
C VAL A 168 11.76 -1.73 -1.50
N HIS A 169 12.63 -1.93 -2.49
CA HIS A 169 13.31 -0.83 -3.17
C HIS A 169 12.30 0.12 -3.85
N PRO A 170 12.55 1.44 -3.87
CA PRO A 170 13.75 2.11 -3.39
C PRO A 170 13.80 2.23 -1.86
N THR A 171 14.91 1.78 -1.25
CA THR A 171 15.17 1.93 0.19
C THR A 171 16.23 3.00 0.42
N ARG A 172 16.47 3.38 1.69
CA ARG A 172 17.59 4.29 2.03
C ARG A 172 18.96 3.60 1.99
N GLY A 173 18.99 2.27 2.00
CA GLY A 173 20.21 1.46 1.96
C GLY A 173 20.77 1.33 0.54
N GLY A 174 21.81 0.52 0.39
CA GLY A 174 22.36 0.13 -0.91
C GLY A 174 21.54 -0.96 -1.60
N VAL A 175 21.97 -1.32 -2.81
CA VAL A 175 21.47 -2.46 -3.59
C VAL A 175 22.60 -3.48 -3.67
N LEU A 176 22.32 -4.78 -3.53
CA LEU A 176 23.36 -5.83 -3.45
C LEU A 176 23.26 -6.80 -4.62
N THR A 177 23.71 -6.40 -5.80
CA THR A 177 23.47 -7.17 -7.03
C THR A 177 24.34 -8.41 -7.23
N GLU A 178 25.31 -8.68 -6.35
CA GLU A 178 26.23 -9.80 -6.55
C GLU A 178 25.54 -11.16 -6.43
N SER A 179 24.72 -11.35 -5.40
CA SER A 179 23.94 -12.58 -5.25
C SER A 179 22.98 -12.79 -6.41
N ALA A 180 22.34 -11.72 -6.90
CA ALA A 180 21.47 -11.79 -8.08
C ALA A 180 22.22 -12.28 -9.33
N ARG A 181 23.49 -11.90 -9.53
CA ARG A 181 24.31 -12.39 -10.66
C ARG A 181 24.66 -13.86 -10.50
N ILE A 182 25.08 -14.28 -9.30
CA ILE A 182 25.41 -15.68 -8.99
C ILE A 182 24.19 -16.56 -9.22
N PHE A 183 23.03 -16.18 -8.70
CA PHE A 183 21.77 -16.89 -8.90
C PHE A 183 21.42 -17.03 -10.39
N ALA A 184 21.55 -15.94 -11.15
CA ALA A 184 21.27 -15.96 -12.58
C ALA A 184 22.19 -16.90 -13.36
N GLU A 185 23.47 -16.98 -13.00
CA GLU A 185 24.44 -17.91 -13.61
C GLU A 185 24.18 -19.36 -13.19
N GLU A 186 23.91 -19.61 -11.91
CA GLU A 186 23.70 -20.95 -11.36
C GLU A 186 22.45 -21.62 -11.91
N TYR A 187 21.35 -20.87 -12.00
CA TYR A 187 20.04 -21.39 -12.42
C TYR A 187 19.67 -21.05 -13.86
N ASP A 188 20.55 -20.38 -14.62
CA ASP A 188 20.25 -19.84 -15.97
C ASP A 188 18.94 -19.01 -15.99
N ASN A 189 18.72 -18.23 -14.92
CA ASN A 189 17.48 -17.48 -14.71
C ASN A 189 17.77 -16.02 -14.33
N PRO A 190 17.71 -15.07 -15.28
CA PRO A 190 17.91 -13.66 -15.00
C PRO A 190 16.89 -13.11 -14.00
N VAL A 191 17.40 -12.46 -12.95
CA VAL A 191 16.60 -11.85 -11.89
C VAL A 191 16.97 -10.39 -11.67
N TYR A 192 16.04 -9.63 -11.08
CA TYR A 192 16.20 -8.23 -10.77
C TYR A 192 15.92 -7.92 -9.29
N PRO A 193 16.69 -7.05 -8.63
CA PRO A 193 16.49 -6.71 -7.22
C PRO A 193 15.13 -6.06 -6.95
N LEU A 194 14.39 -6.61 -5.98
CA LEU A 194 13.16 -6.05 -5.45
C LEU A 194 13.34 -5.39 -4.09
N GLY A 195 14.27 -5.86 -3.27
CA GLY A 195 14.40 -5.37 -1.90
C GLY A 195 15.34 -6.18 -1.03
N ASN A 196 15.25 -5.97 0.27
CA ASN A 196 16.04 -6.69 1.28
C ASN A 196 15.14 -7.25 2.38
N ASN A 197 15.62 -8.27 3.09
CA ASN A 197 14.97 -8.84 4.26
C ASN A 197 15.94 -8.92 5.46
N GLU A 198 15.42 -8.76 6.67
CA GLU A 198 16.21 -8.81 7.92
C GLU A 198 16.68 -10.21 8.30
N ASP A 199 16.15 -11.26 7.69
CA ASP A 199 16.63 -12.63 7.88
C ASP A 199 18.00 -12.75 7.20
N GLY A 200 19.05 -12.91 8.02
CA GLY A 200 20.44 -13.09 7.61
C GLY A 200 20.91 -12.12 6.52
N PRO A 201 20.77 -10.80 6.74
CA PRO A 201 20.48 -9.79 5.71
C PRO A 201 20.49 -10.32 4.28
N SER A 202 19.31 -10.60 3.74
CA SER A 202 19.12 -11.26 2.44
C SER A 202 18.59 -10.29 1.38
N GLU A 203 18.76 -10.66 0.11
CA GLU A 203 18.23 -9.92 -1.03
C GLU A 203 16.96 -10.59 -1.54
N LEU A 204 15.93 -9.79 -1.84
CA LEU A 204 14.77 -10.25 -2.58
C LEU A 204 14.95 -9.91 -4.05
N VAL A 205 14.78 -10.90 -4.90
CA VAL A 205 14.89 -10.76 -6.36
C VAL A 205 13.65 -11.33 -7.04
N VAL A 206 13.39 -10.88 -8.26
CA VAL A 206 12.29 -11.37 -9.10
C VAL A 206 12.77 -11.63 -10.51
N ASP A 207 12.27 -12.69 -11.13
CA ASP A 207 12.52 -12.95 -12.54
C ASP A 207 11.46 -12.32 -13.47
N ALA A 208 11.63 -12.55 -14.77
CA ALA A 208 10.73 -12.07 -15.80
C ALA A 208 9.30 -12.65 -15.72
N GLN A 209 9.12 -13.80 -15.05
CA GLN A 209 7.80 -14.43 -14.86
C GLN A 209 7.08 -13.88 -13.63
N GLY A 210 7.78 -13.13 -12.76
CA GLY A 210 7.23 -12.56 -11.54
C GLY A 210 7.45 -13.42 -10.30
N ARG A 211 8.20 -14.53 -10.42
CA ARG A 211 8.51 -15.41 -9.28
C ARG A 211 9.54 -14.72 -8.40
N VAL A 212 9.32 -14.77 -7.09
CA VAL A 212 10.14 -14.05 -6.11
C VAL A 212 10.99 -15.03 -5.33
N PHE A 213 12.28 -14.70 -5.22
CA PHE A 213 13.28 -15.47 -4.50
C PHE A 213 13.91 -14.62 -3.40
N MET A 214 14.37 -15.28 -2.34
CA MET A 214 15.15 -14.68 -1.28
C MET A 214 16.54 -15.30 -1.31
N LEU A 215 17.52 -14.50 -1.74
CA LEU A 215 18.91 -14.89 -1.79
C LEU A 215 19.53 -14.69 -0.41
N HIS A 216 19.82 -15.79 0.26
CA HIS A 216 20.20 -15.81 1.67
C HIS A 216 21.50 -16.61 1.86
N TRP A 217 22.31 -16.21 2.83
CA TRP A 217 23.64 -16.80 3.03
C TRP A 217 23.64 -18.31 3.30
N ALA A 218 22.52 -18.85 3.80
CA ALA A 218 22.37 -20.27 4.08
C ALA A 218 21.92 -21.07 2.85
N ASP A 219 21.02 -20.50 2.04
CA ASP A 219 20.49 -21.06 0.80
C ASP A 219 19.63 -20.01 0.09
N ASP A 220 19.26 -20.27 -1.17
CA ASP A 220 18.29 -19.47 -1.91
C ASP A 220 16.90 -20.06 -1.74
N PHE A 221 15.92 -19.22 -1.42
CA PHE A 221 14.56 -19.67 -1.11
C PHE A 221 13.53 -19.17 -2.12
N PHE A 222 12.61 -20.05 -2.51
CA PHE A 222 11.44 -19.69 -3.29
C PHE A 222 10.36 -19.09 -2.37
N VAL A 223 10.11 -17.78 -2.54
CA VAL A 223 9.18 -17.02 -1.69
C VAL A 223 7.75 -17.15 -2.21
N GLY A 224 7.55 -17.02 -3.51
CA GLY A 224 6.23 -17.09 -4.12
C GLY A 224 6.25 -17.09 -5.65
N PRO A 225 5.20 -17.63 -6.28
CA PRO A 225 5.08 -17.71 -7.74
C PRO A 225 4.76 -16.37 -8.41
N ASP A 226 4.37 -15.36 -7.64
CA ASP A 226 4.05 -14.01 -8.08
C ASP A 226 4.29 -13.01 -6.94
N ILE A 227 4.26 -11.71 -7.26
CA ILE A 227 4.50 -10.61 -6.31
C ILE A 227 3.53 -10.63 -5.14
N ASP A 228 2.24 -10.86 -5.38
CA ASP A 228 1.21 -10.77 -4.35
C ASP A 228 1.33 -11.93 -3.35
N SER A 229 1.49 -13.15 -3.88
CA SER A 229 1.75 -14.37 -3.12
C SER A 229 3.03 -14.23 -2.29
N ALA A 230 4.09 -13.62 -2.85
CA ALA A 230 5.33 -13.36 -2.14
C ALA A 230 5.15 -12.34 -1.00
N ILE A 231 4.44 -11.23 -1.23
CA ILE A 231 4.13 -10.23 -0.19
C ILE A 231 3.34 -10.88 0.96
N VAL A 232 2.33 -11.70 0.65
CA VAL A 232 1.56 -12.46 1.64
C VAL A 232 2.50 -13.37 2.45
N LYS A 233 3.39 -14.10 1.78
CA LYS A 233 4.35 -15.00 2.43
C LYS A 233 5.33 -14.25 3.33
N LEU A 234 5.88 -13.13 2.87
CA LEU A 234 6.85 -12.33 3.61
C LEU A 234 6.24 -11.70 4.86
N ILE A 235 4.99 -11.20 4.78
CA ILE A 235 4.29 -10.63 5.95
C ILE A 235 3.85 -11.71 6.93
N ARG A 236 3.29 -12.83 6.47
CA ARG A 236 2.85 -13.92 7.37
C ARG A 236 4.01 -14.71 7.97
N GLY A 237 5.11 -14.82 7.24
CA GLY A 237 6.25 -15.67 7.57
C GLY A 237 5.96 -17.16 7.41
N GLY A 238 6.78 -17.98 8.08
CA GLY A 238 6.73 -19.44 7.99
C GLY A 238 7.73 -20.02 6.99
N PRO A 239 7.80 -21.36 6.88
CA PRO A 239 8.86 -22.04 6.14
C PRO A 239 8.78 -21.76 4.64
N MET A 240 9.92 -21.56 3.99
CA MET A 240 10.07 -21.44 2.55
C MET A 240 10.76 -22.70 2.02
N ALA A 241 10.45 -23.08 0.78
CA ALA A 241 11.18 -24.15 0.12
C ALA A 241 12.48 -23.58 -0.44
N GLU A 242 13.53 -24.40 -0.46
CA GLU A 242 14.75 -24.09 -1.21
C GLU A 242 14.39 -23.92 -2.69
N ALA A 243 15.09 -23.02 -3.37
CA ALA A 243 14.86 -22.76 -4.79
C ALA A 243 15.23 -24.01 -5.62
N SER A 244 16.30 -24.70 -5.26
CA SER A 244 16.78 -25.95 -5.86
C SER A 244 15.78 -27.13 -5.78
N ASP A 245 14.88 -27.11 -4.80
CA ASP A 245 13.86 -28.16 -4.55
C ASP A 245 12.64 -28.07 -5.48
N ARG A 246 12.61 -27.11 -6.40
CA ARG A 246 11.42 -26.78 -7.19
C ARG A 246 11.73 -26.73 -8.67
N ASP A 247 10.87 -27.37 -9.45
CA ASP A 247 10.79 -27.13 -10.89
C ASP A 247 9.98 -25.84 -11.09
N TRP A 248 10.66 -24.73 -11.36
CA TRP A 248 10.04 -23.48 -11.73
C TRP A 248 10.45 -23.07 -13.13
#